data_AF-G3I403-F1
#
_entry.id   AF-G3I403-F1
#
_cell.length_a   1.000
_cell.length_b   1.000
_cell.length_c   1.000
_cell.angle_alpha   90.00
_cell.angle_beta   90.00
_cell.angle_gamma   90.00
#
_symmetry.space_group_name_H-M   'P 1'
#
loop_
_entity.id
_entity.type
_entity.pdbx_description
1 polymer ?
#
loop_
_entity_poly.entity_id
_entity_poly.type
_entity_poly.pdbx_seq_one_letter_code
_entity_poly.pdbx_strand_id
1 'polypeptide(L)'
;MEQIRRIMRPTDVPDQGLLCDLLWSDPDKDVQGWGENDRGVSFTFGAEVVAKFLHKHDLDLICRAHQVVEDGYEFFAKRQLVTLFSAPNYCGEFDNAGAMMSVDETLMCSFQILKPADKNKGKYGQFSGLNPGGRPITPPRNSAKAKK
;
A
#
# COMPACT_ATOMS: atom_id res chain seq x y z
N MET A 1 -1.44 5.76 20.28
CA MET A 1 -0.48 6.56 19.47
C MET A 1 0.91 6.71 20.09
N GLU A 2 1.03 6.89 21.41
CA GLU A 2 2.35 7.11 22.05
C GLU A 2 3.37 5.97 21.85
N GLN A 3 2.90 4.72 21.75
CA GLN A 3 3.76 3.56 21.46
C GLN A 3 4.54 3.72 20.14
N ILE A 4 3.94 4.33 19.11
CA ILE A 4 4.58 4.57 17.81
C ILE A 4 5.64 5.66 17.95
N ARG A 5 5.35 6.74 18.68
CA ARG A 5 6.28 7.87 18.89
C ARG A 5 7.56 7.48 19.62
N ARG A 6 7.49 6.42 20.43
CA ARG A 6 8.61 5.89 21.22
C ARG A 6 9.51 4.91 20.45
N ILE A 7 9.18 4.57 19.20
CA ILE A 7 10.06 3.75 18.37
C ILE A 7 11.32 4.57 18.05
N MET A 8 12.44 4.17 18.63
CA MET A 8 13.73 4.81 18.41
C MET A 8 14.22 4.56 16.98
N ARG A 9 14.80 5.59 16.34
CA ARG A 9 15.33 5.53 14.99
C ARG A 9 16.84 5.86 15.00
N PRO A 10 17.67 5.19 14.17
CA PRO A 10 17.31 4.14 13.21
C PRO A 10 17.04 2.79 13.91
N THR A 11 16.13 2.00 13.34
CA THR A 11 15.85 0.61 13.76
C THR A 11 15.55 -0.21 12.53
N ASP A 12 15.86 -1.51 12.57
CA ASP A 12 15.38 -2.46 11.58
C ASP A 12 13.91 -2.82 11.84
N VAL A 13 13.25 -3.39 10.84
CA VAL A 13 11.88 -3.90 10.97
C VAL A 13 11.95 -5.29 11.62
N PRO A 14 11.34 -5.50 12.80
CA PRO A 14 11.34 -6.81 13.46
C PRO A 14 10.44 -7.80 12.69
N ASP A 15 10.63 -9.10 12.93
CA ASP A 15 9.81 -10.15 12.31
C ASP A 15 8.36 -10.20 12.84
N GLN A 16 8.10 -9.57 14.00
CA GLN A 16 6.79 -9.53 14.64
C GLN A 16 6.60 -8.30 15.54
N GLY A 17 5.35 -8.00 15.88
CA GLY A 17 4.96 -6.94 16.81
C GLY A 17 4.75 -5.58 16.14
N LEU A 18 4.57 -4.54 16.95
CA LEU A 18 3.99 -3.26 16.51
C LEU A 18 4.57 -2.68 15.21
N LEU A 19 5.90 -2.61 15.07
CA LEU A 19 6.53 -2.03 13.88
C LEU A 19 6.32 -2.91 12.64
N CYS A 20 6.35 -4.24 12.80
CA CYS A 20 5.99 -5.18 11.74
C CYS A 20 4.52 -4.98 11.34
N ASP A 21 3.62 -4.94 12.32
CA ASP A 21 2.18 -4.90 12.07
C ASP A 21 1.77 -3.60 11.35
N LEU A 22 2.39 -2.47 11.69
CA LEU A 22 2.16 -1.19 11.00
C LEU A 22 2.55 -1.22 9.51
N LEU A 23 3.50 -2.07 9.13
CA LEU A 23 4.03 -2.14 7.76
C LEU A 23 3.42 -3.29 6.94
N TRP A 24 2.97 -4.35 7.60
CA TRP A 24 2.61 -5.62 6.94
C TRP A 24 1.17 -6.10 7.15
N SER A 25 0.37 -5.46 8.03
CA SER A 25 -1.03 -5.87 8.20
C SER A 25 -1.92 -5.42 7.03
N ASP A 26 -2.98 -6.18 6.77
CA ASP A 26 -3.94 -5.90 5.70
C ASP A 26 -5.41 -5.93 6.18
N PRO A 27 -6.28 -5.04 5.67
CA PRO A 27 -7.71 -5.17 5.88
C PRO A 27 -8.27 -6.41 5.17
N ASP A 28 -9.22 -7.09 5.81
CA ASP A 28 -9.94 -8.22 5.23
C ASP A 28 -11.44 -8.13 5.56
N LYS A 29 -12.30 -8.26 4.53
CA LYS A 29 -13.76 -8.18 4.66
C LYS A 29 -14.38 -9.46 5.22
N ASP A 30 -13.69 -10.59 5.07
CA ASP A 30 -14.18 -11.91 5.44
C ASP A 30 -13.74 -12.28 6.87
N VAL A 31 -12.91 -11.45 7.50
CA VAL A 31 -12.44 -11.61 8.88
C VAL A 31 -13.25 -10.75 9.85
N GLN A 32 -13.70 -11.37 10.93
CA GLN A 32 -14.18 -10.66 12.12
C GLN A 32 -13.06 -10.59 13.16
N GLY A 33 -12.64 -9.38 13.54
CA GLY A 33 -11.51 -9.20 14.47
C GLY A 33 -10.16 -9.29 13.75
N TRP A 34 -9.31 -10.22 14.17
CA TRP A 34 -7.97 -10.45 13.62
C TRP A 34 -7.89 -11.83 13.00
N GLY A 35 -7.17 -11.95 11.88
CA GLY A 35 -6.98 -13.20 11.15
C GLY A 35 -5.53 -13.44 10.76
N GLU A 36 -5.24 -14.64 10.27
CA GLU A 36 -3.95 -14.94 9.65
C GLU A 36 -3.79 -14.14 8.35
N ASN A 37 -2.55 -13.79 8.01
CA ASN A 37 -2.23 -13.10 6.77
C ASN A 37 -1.55 -14.06 5.81
N ASP A 38 -2.14 -14.24 4.62
CA ASP A 38 -1.64 -15.10 3.55
C ASP A 38 -0.23 -14.72 3.06
N ARG A 39 0.26 -13.53 3.42
CA ARG A 39 1.65 -13.12 3.20
C ARG A 39 2.66 -13.84 4.08
N GLY A 40 2.22 -14.55 5.12
CA GLY A 40 3.07 -15.22 6.10
C GLY A 40 3.74 -14.26 7.09
N VAL A 41 3.25 -13.02 7.20
CA VAL A 41 3.77 -11.98 8.11
C VAL A 41 2.62 -11.10 8.61
N SER A 42 2.68 -10.70 9.88
CA SER A 42 1.63 -9.89 10.52
C SER A 42 0.24 -10.59 10.45
N PHE A 43 -0.83 -9.80 10.52
CA PHE A 43 -2.22 -10.24 10.62
C PHE A 43 -3.10 -9.51 9.61
N THR A 44 -4.25 -10.10 9.31
CA THR A 44 -5.38 -9.39 8.72
C THR A 44 -6.28 -8.80 9.80
N PHE A 45 -7.02 -7.74 9.48
CA PHE A 45 -7.96 -7.11 10.41
C PHE A 45 -9.29 -6.73 9.75
N GLY A 46 -10.38 -7.00 10.47
CA GLY A 46 -11.74 -6.75 10.01
C GLY A 46 -12.21 -5.31 10.21
N ALA A 47 -13.37 -4.99 9.63
CA ALA A 47 -13.99 -3.66 9.71
C ALA A 47 -14.28 -3.23 11.17
N GLU A 48 -14.56 -4.17 12.06
CA GLU A 48 -14.78 -3.89 13.49
C GLU A 48 -13.51 -3.36 14.17
N VAL A 49 -12.34 -3.89 13.80
CA VAL A 49 -11.05 -3.43 14.35
C VAL A 49 -10.78 -1.99 13.91
N VAL A 50 -11.06 -1.67 12.64
CA VAL A 50 -10.99 -0.29 12.11
C VAL A 50 -11.88 0.64 12.92
N ALA A 51 -13.16 0.32 13.07
CA ALA A 51 -14.11 1.15 13.80
C ALA A 51 -13.71 1.35 15.27
N LYS A 52 -13.28 0.29 15.95
CA LYS A 52 -12.79 0.36 17.34
C LYS A 52 -11.55 1.23 17.47
N PHE A 53 -10.59 1.09 16.56
CA PHE A 53 -9.34 1.85 16.59
C PHE A 53 -9.61 3.35 16.39
N LEU A 54 -10.41 3.69 15.39
CA LEU A 54 -10.77 5.07 15.06
C LEU A 54 -11.53 5.73 16.20
N HIS A 55 -12.56 5.05 16.73
CA HIS A 55 -13.33 5.57 17.86
C HIS A 55 -12.47 5.78 19.11
N LYS A 56 -11.59 4.83 19.44
CA LYS A 56 -10.70 4.93 20.61
C LYS A 56 -9.72 6.10 20.50
N HIS A 57 -9.34 6.49 19.28
CA HIS A 57 -8.31 7.49 19.04
C HIS A 57 -8.84 8.82 18.51
N ASP A 58 -10.17 8.97 18.44
CA ASP A 58 -10.84 10.17 17.92
C ASP A 58 -10.33 10.54 16.52
N LEU A 59 -10.40 9.56 15.62
CA LEU A 59 -9.96 9.68 14.21
C LEU A 59 -11.11 9.28 13.28
N ASP A 60 -11.13 9.85 12.08
CA ASP A 60 -12.19 9.58 11.10
C ASP A 60 -11.82 8.52 10.05
N LEU A 61 -10.53 8.44 9.68
CA LEU A 61 -10.07 7.68 8.53
C LEU A 61 -8.69 7.05 8.76
N ILE A 62 -8.55 5.77 8.38
CA ILE A 62 -7.24 5.13 8.17
C ILE A 62 -6.89 5.26 6.68
N CYS A 63 -5.78 5.92 6.36
CA CYS A 63 -5.20 5.93 5.02
C CYS A 63 -3.98 5.02 4.99
N ARG A 64 -3.95 4.04 4.08
CA ARG A 64 -2.88 3.03 3.99
C ARG A 64 -2.57 2.63 2.54
N ALA A 65 -1.53 1.83 2.31
CA ALA A 65 -1.09 1.41 0.96
C ALA A 65 -0.96 -0.13 0.82
N HIS A 66 0.21 -0.65 0.45
CA HIS A 66 0.60 -2.09 0.44
C HIS A 66 -0.14 -3.05 -0.52
N GLN A 67 -1.48 -3.02 -0.60
CA GLN A 67 -2.27 -3.85 -1.51
C GLN A 67 -2.48 -3.14 -2.85
N VAL A 68 -2.27 -3.86 -3.95
CA VAL A 68 -2.65 -3.42 -5.29
C VAL A 68 -4.18 -3.44 -5.37
N VAL A 69 -4.78 -2.33 -5.80
CA VAL A 69 -6.24 -2.19 -5.98
C VAL A 69 -6.53 -1.65 -7.38
N GLU A 70 -7.64 -2.06 -7.98
CA GLU A 70 -7.94 -1.88 -9.41
C GLU A 70 -7.88 -0.41 -9.85
N ASP A 71 -8.58 0.48 -9.15
CA ASP A 71 -8.65 1.91 -9.49
C ASP A 71 -7.53 2.76 -8.85
N GLY A 72 -6.54 2.10 -8.23
CA GLY A 72 -5.48 2.76 -7.46
C GLY A 72 -5.94 3.30 -6.10
N TYR A 73 -7.23 3.29 -5.79
CA TYR A 73 -7.75 3.46 -4.44
C TYR A 73 -8.94 2.54 -4.18
N GLU A 74 -9.16 2.16 -2.92
CA GLU A 74 -10.32 1.36 -2.52
C GLU A 74 -10.75 1.72 -1.10
N PHE A 75 -12.05 1.89 -0.89
CA PHE A 75 -12.62 2.10 0.45
C PHE A 75 -13.01 0.79 1.11
N PHE A 76 -12.76 0.71 2.41
CA PHE A 76 -13.11 -0.40 3.29
C PHE A 76 -13.84 0.12 4.54
N ALA A 77 -14.48 -0.78 5.29
CA ALA A 77 -15.12 -0.50 6.58
C ALA A 77 -16.04 0.74 6.56
N LYS A 78 -17.01 0.78 5.65
CA LYS A 78 -17.94 1.93 5.48
C LYS A 78 -17.19 3.26 5.25
N ARG A 79 -16.14 3.22 4.44
CA ARG A 79 -15.26 4.36 4.09
C ARG A 79 -14.41 4.89 5.25
N GLN A 80 -14.30 4.14 6.34
CA GLN A 80 -13.41 4.47 7.46
C GLN A 80 -11.95 4.03 7.23
N LEU A 81 -11.70 3.26 6.18
CA LEU A 81 -10.34 2.97 5.70
C LEU A 81 -10.28 3.17 4.19
N VAL A 82 -9.17 3.71 3.71
CA VAL A 82 -8.84 3.79 2.29
C VAL A 82 -7.46 3.18 2.04
N THR A 83 -7.41 2.28 1.07
CA THR A 83 -6.17 1.77 0.48
C THR A 83 -5.82 2.64 -0.72
N LEU A 84 -4.59 3.12 -0.79
CA LEU A 84 -4.02 3.85 -1.92
C LEU A 84 -2.85 3.06 -2.53
N PHE A 85 -2.87 2.93 -3.85
CA PHE A 85 -1.80 2.32 -4.61
C PHE A 85 -1.48 3.22 -5.81
N SER A 86 -0.25 3.71 -5.89
CA SER A 86 0.13 4.76 -6.87
C SER A 86 0.99 4.24 -8.03
N ALA A 87 1.24 2.93 -8.13
CA ALA A 87 2.01 2.33 -9.22
C ALA A 87 1.06 1.70 -10.28
N PRO A 88 0.71 2.42 -11.36
CA PRO A 88 -0.18 1.89 -12.40
C PRO A 88 0.50 0.79 -13.21
N ASN A 89 -0.28 -0.20 -13.63
CA ASN A 89 0.18 -1.40 -14.30
C ASN A 89 1.33 -2.04 -13.52
N TYR A 90 1.03 -2.38 -12.26
CA TYR A 90 2.01 -2.88 -11.32
C TYR A 90 2.71 -4.13 -11.87
N CYS A 91 4.04 -4.14 -11.78
CA CYS A 91 4.92 -5.18 -12.33
C CYS A 91 4.74 -5.52 -13.83
N GLY A 92 3.90 -4.79 -14.59
CA GLY A 92 3.56 -5.18 -15.96
C GLY A 92 2.52 -6.32 -16.05
N GLU A 93 2.01 -6.78 -14.91
CA GLU A 93 1.15 -7.97 -14.78
C GLU A 93 -0.30 -7.61 -14.42
N PHE A 94 -0.50 -6.47 -13.76
CA PHE A 94 -1.80 -5.95 -13.39
C PHE A 94 -2.22 -4.84 -14.35
N ASP A 95 -3.52 -4.63 -14.57
CA ASP A 95 -4.04 -3.49 -15.34
C ASP A 95 -4.55 -2.36 -14.41
N ASN A 96 -4.08 -2.34 -13.16
CA ASN A 96 -4.52 -1.38 -12.16
C ASN A 96 -4.11 0.05 -12.52
N ALA A 97 -4.94 1.03 -12.15
CA ALA A 97 -4.55 2.41 -12.09
C ALA A 97 -3.68 2.71 -10.85
N GLY A 98 -3.00 3.84 -10.88
CA GLY A 98 -2.43 4.48 -9.70
C GLY A 98 -3.37 5.56 -9.21
N ALA A 99 -3.45 5.82 -7.90
CA ALA A 99 -4.16 6.98 -7.38
C ALA A 99 -3.32 7.81 -6.42
N MET A 100 -3.72 9.07 -6.28
CA MET A 100 -3.28 10.01 -5.26
C MET A 100 -4.51 10.57 -4.55
N MET A 101 -4.44 10.73 -3.23
CA MET A 101 -5.49 11.37 -2.45
C MET A 101 -5.02 12.75 -2.00
N SER A 102 -5.83 13.76 -2.29
CA SER A 102 -5.67 15.12 -1.77
C SER A 102 -6.64 15.34 -0.62
N VAL A 103 -6.14 15.85 0.50
CA VAL A 103 -6.93 16.24 1.67
C VAL A 103 -6.81 17.74 1.81
N ASP A 104 -7.93 18.46 1.75
CA ASP A 104 -7.94 19.92 1.87
C ASP A 104 -8.05 20.40 3.33
N GLU A 105 -8.11 21.71 3.53
CA GLU A 105 -8.20 22.34 4.86
C GLU A 105 -9.48 21.97 5.63
N THR A 106 -10.53 21.53 4.92
CA THR A 106 -11.78 21.04 5.50
C THR A 106 -11.78 19.53 5.74
N LEU A 107 -10.62 18.89 5.52
CA LEU A 107 -10.42 17.44 5.55
C LEU A 107 -11.21 16.68 4.48
N MET A 108 -11.68 17.37 3.43
CA MET A 108 -12.35 16.71 2.32
C MET A 108 -11.32 15.96 1.48
N CYS A 109 -11.58 14.67 1.28
CA CYS A 109 -10.72 13.78 0.49
C CYS A 109 -11.18 13.73 -0.97
N SER A 110 -10.28 14.03 -1.90
CA SER A 110 -10.49 13.88 -3.35
C SER A 110 -9.38 13.02 -3.96
N PHE A 111 -9.66 12.35 -5.08
CA PHE A 111 -8.75 11.39 -5.70
C PHE A 111 -8.40 11.79 -7.13
N GLN A 112 -7.12 11.70 -7.49
CA GLN A 112 -6.66 11.77 -8.87
C GLN A 112 -6.15 10.39 -9.30
N ILE A 113 -6.67 9.88 -10.42
CA ILE A 113 -6.39 8.54 -10.92
C ILE A 113 -5.50 8.63 -12.17
N LEU A 114 -4.41 7.88 -12.15
CA LEU A 114 -3.46 7.71 -13.24
C LEU A 114 -3.64 6.31 -13.84
N LYS A 115 -4.35 6.22 -14.96
CA LYS A 115 -4.51 4.95 -15.69
C LYS A 115 -3.17 4.50 -16.29
N PRO A 116 -2.98 3.19 -16.51
CA PRO A 116 -1.84 2.68 -17.28
C PRO A 116 -1.65 3.43 -18.61
N ALA A 117 -0.40 3.73 -18.96
CA ALA A 117 -0.10 4.35 -20.24
C ALA A 117 -0.37 3.39 -21.41
N ASP A 118 -1.03 3.91 -22.46
CA ASP A 118 -1.17 3.19 -23.74
C ASP A 118 0.20 2.86 -24.32
N LYS A 119 0.49 1.57 -24.55
CA LYS A 119 1.75 1.11 -25.16
C LYS A 119 2.05 1.75 -26.53
N ASN A 120 1.03 2.31 -27.19
CA ASN A 120 1.13 2.89 -28.54
C ASN A 120 1.44 4.40 -28.59
N LYS A 121 1.56 5.11 -27.46
CA LYS A 121 1.73 6.59 -27.45
C LYS A 121 3.15 7.09 -27.09
N GLY A 122 4.16 6.21 -27.00
CA GLY A 122 5.51 6.56 -26.58
C GLY A 122 6.60 6.44 -27.65
N LYS A 123 6.59 7.25 -28.71
CA LYS A 123 7.79 7.51 -29.53
C LYS A 123 8.55 8.71 -28.96
N TYR A 124 9.18 8.55 -27.80
CA TYR A 124 10.17 9.52 -27.30
C TYR A 124 11.37 8.79 -26.70
N GLY A 125 12.54 9.02 -27.29
CA GLY A 125 13.86 8.76 -26.66
C GLY A 125 14.28 7.30 -26.55
N GLN A 126 14.94 6.79 -27.58
CA GLN A 126 15.63 5.49 -27.57
C GLN A 126 16.86 5.56 -26.64
N PHE A 127 16.68 5.24 -25.35
CA PHE A 127 17.77 4.95 -24.42
C PHE A 127 18.03 3.44 -24.40
N SER A 128 19.28 3.04 -24.64
CA SER A 128 19.75 1.66 -24.56
C SER A 128 19.64 1.14 -23.12
N GLY A 129 18.77 0.15 -22.89
CA GLY A 129 18.52 -0.45 -21.58
C GLY A 129 17.03 -0.69 -21.24
N LEU A 130 16.11 -0.38 -22.14
CA LEU A 130 14.66 -0.50 -21.93
C LEU A 130 14.11 -1.80 -22.52
N ASN A 131 13.17 -2.44 -21.81
CA ASN A 131 12.36 -3.55 -22.33
C ASN A 131 11.41 -3.06 -23.45
N PRO A 132 10.72 -3.95 -24.21
CA PRO A 132 9.84 -3.59 -25.34
C PRO A 132 8.69 -2.60 -25.04
N GLY A 133 8.54 -2.15 -23.79
CA GLY A 133 7.59 -1.12 -23.36
C GLY A 133 8.22 0.19 -22.88
N GLY A 134 9.51 0.46 -23.14
CA GLY A 134 10.13 1.75 -22.82
C GLY A 134 10.25 2.07 -21.33
N ARG A 135 10.07 1.07 -20.45
CA ARG A 135 10.18 1.22 -18.99
C ARG A 135 11.55 0.73 -18.50
N PRO A 136 12.18 1.42 -17.53
CA PRO A 136 13.35 0.91 -16.83
C PRO A 136 13.03 -0.46 -16.24
N ILE A 137 13.96 -1.40 -16.37
CA ILE A 137 13.81 -2.74 -15.79
C ILE A 137 13.85 -2.60 -14.27
N THR A 138 12.92 -3.25 -13.56
CA THR A 138 12.98 -3.34 -12.10
C THR A 138 14.36 -3.87 -11.71
N PRO A 139 15.14 -3.13 -10.90
CA PRO A 139 16.48 -3.56 -10.53
C PRO A 139 16.45 -4.99 -9.97
N PRO A 140 17.34 -5.89 -10.42
CA PRO A 140 17.36 -7.26 -9.90
C PRO A 140 17.57 -7.23 -8.39
N ARG A 141 16.77 -8.01 -7.66
CA ARG A 141 16.91 -8.18 -6.22
C ARG A 141 18.26 -8.83 -5.98
N ASN A 142 19.23 -8.09 -5.43
CA ASN A 142 20.52 -8.64 -5.01
C ASN A 142 20.25 -9.74 -3.98
N SER A 143 20.29 -10.99 -4.42
CA SER A 143 20.32 -12.15 -3.54
C SER A 143 21.74 -12.30 -3.03
N ALA A 144 22.13 -11.43 -2.10
CA ALA A 144 23.28 -11.69 -1.26
C ALA A 144 22.92 -12.88 -0.35
N LYS A 145 23.15 -14.09 -0.86
CA LYS A 145 23.26 -15.29 -0.02
C LYS A 145 24.38 -15.02 0.97
N ALA A 146 24.01 -14.71 2.21
CA ALA A 146 24.93 -14.87 3.34
C ALA A 146 25.32 -16.36 3.38
N LYS A 147 26.51 -16.67 2.86
CA LYS A 147 27.14 -17.97 3.11
C LYS A 147 27.60 -17.96 4.58
N LYS A 148 27.15 -18.97 5.31
CA LYS A 148 27.72 -19.44 6.57
C LYS A 148 29.23 -19.61 6.47
#